data_AF-A0A254QKG3-F1
#
_entry.id   AF-A0A254QKG3-F1
#
_cell.length_a   1.000
_cell.length_b   1.000
_cell.length_c   1.000
_cell.angle_alpha   90.00
_cell.angle_beta   90.00
_cell.angle_gamma   90.00
#
_symmetry.space_group_name_H-M   'P 1'
#
loop_
_entity.id
_entity.type
_entity.pdbx_description
1 polymer ?
#
loop_
_entity_poly.entity_id
_entity_poly.type
_entity_poly.pdbx_seq_one_letter_code
_entity_poly.pdbx_strand_id
1 'polypeptide(L)'
;MNTKRILKNQKGQGLIEYLIIVAIVAVGSIAVIKVVGANIDVQFANVAKALGGDSQKIAAKEVTEGMYKKRDFGNFFEDAVNDKSNKSKGK
;
A
#
# COMPACT_ATOMS: atom_id res chain seq x y z
N MET A 1 -41.42 35.78 -5.19
CA MET A 1 -40.17 35.11 -5.60
C MET A 1 -39.68 34.30 -4.41
N ASN A 2 -39.84 32.98 -4.47
CA ASN A 2 -39.60 32.09 -3.32
C ASN A 2 -38.14 31.65 -3.30
N THR A 3 -37.33 32.34 -2.50
CA THR A 3 -35.93 31.98 -2.24
C THR A 3 -35.90 30.68 -1.43
N LYS A 4 -35.55 29.56 -2.09
CA LYS A 4 -35.26 28.30 -1.41
C LYS A 4 -34.11 28.55 -0.44
N ARG A 5 -34.41 28.68 0.86
CA ARG A 5 -33.39 28.68 1.91
C ARG A 5 -32.74 27.31 1.89
N ILE A 6 -31.48 27.26 1.46
CA ILE A 6 -30.62 26.08 1.66
C ILE A 6 -30.55 25.90 3.19
N LEU A 7 -31.24 24.89 3.69
CA LEU A 7 -31.21 24.51 5.10
C LEU A 7 -29.78 24.10 5.44
N LYS A 8 -29.02 25.02 6.03
CA LYS A 8 -27.66 24.79 6.49
C LYS A 8 -27.74 23.93 7.75
N ASN A 9 -27.75 22.61 7.59
CA ASN A 9 -27.80 21.68 8.70
C ASN A 9 -26.43 21.66 9.40
N GLN A 10 -26.31 22.39 10.51
CA GLN A 10 -25.05 22.47 11.28
C GLN A 10 -24.87 21.29 12.24
N LYS A 11 -25.91 20.48 12.45
CA LYS A 11 -25.80 19.25 13.25
C LYS A 11 -25.05 18.20 12.43
N GLY A 12 -23.77 17.99 12.75
CA GLY A 12 -22.89 17.03 12.07
C GLY A 12 -21.86 17.65 11.12
N GLN A 13 -21.82 18.98 10.98
CA GLN A 13 -20.83 19.68 10.14
C GLN A 13 -19.39 19.33 10.55
N GLY A 14 -19.11 19.23 11.85
CA GLY A 14 -17.81 18.79 12.34
C GLY A 14 -17.50 17.33 12.00
N LEU A 15 -18.46 16.42 12.19
CA LEU A 15 -18.24 14.98 11.96
C LEU A 15 -17.93 14.67 10.50
N ILE A 16 -18.65 15.27 9.55
CA ILE A 16 -18.40 15.02 8.12
C ILE A 16 -17.07 15.62 7.65
N GLU A 17 -16.69 16.79 8.18
CA GLU A 17 -15.42 17.44 7.84
C GLU A 17 -14.23 16.62 8.33
N TYR A 18 -14.26 16.15 9.59
CA TYR A 18 -13.25 15.23 10.10
C TYR A 18 -13.20 13.93 9.30
N LEU A 19 -14.35 13.39 8.88
CA LEU A 19 -14.40 12.16 8.09
C LEU A 19 -13.75 12.35 6.70
N ILE A 20 -13.98 13.49 6.05
CA ILE A 20 -13.35 13.82 4.76
C ILE A 20 -11.84 13.97 4.92
N ILE A 21 -11.37 14.71 5.94
CA ILE A 21 -9.94 14.88 6.21
C ILE A 21 -9.27 13.53 6.48
N VAL A 22 -9.88 12.70 7.33
CA VAL A 22 -9.39 11.35 7.66
C VAL A 22 -9.32 10.48 6.41
N ALA A 23 -10.33 10.54 5.53
CA ALA A 23 -10.33 9.77 4.29
C ALA A 23 -9.15 10.15 3.37
N ILE A 24 -8.85 11.45 3.23
CA ILE A 24 -7.74 11.93 2.39
C ILE A 24 -6.39 11.50 2.99
N VAL A 25 -6.21 11.69 4.30
CA VAL A 25 -4.99 11.26 5.00
C VAL A 25 -4.80 9.76 4.88
N ALA A 26 -5.84 8.96 5.09
CA ALA A 26 -5.76 7.50 4.99
C ALA A 26 -5.29 7.03 3.61
N VAL A 27 -5.83 7.59 2.53
CA VAL A 27 -5.39 7.25 1.16
C VAL A 27 -3.93 7.66 0.93
N GLY A 28 -3.52 8.85 1.37
CA GLY A 28 -2.13 9.30 1.27
C GLY A 28 -1.16 8.42 2.07
N SER A 29 -1.54 8.01 3.28
CA SER A 29 -0.75 7.15 4.15
C SER A 29 -0.49 5.79 3.53
N ILE A 30 -1.44 5.21 2.79
CA ILE A 30 -1.23 3.93 2.09
C ILE A 30 -0.04 4.01 1.12
N ALA A 31 0.11 5.12 0.38
CA ALA A 31 1.22 5.29 -0.56
C ALA A 31 2.57 5.44 0.16
N VAL A 32 2.62 6.24 1.23
CA VAL A 32 3.84 6.45 2.02
C VAL A 32 4.30 5.14 2.67
N ILE A 33 3.39 4.39 3.28
CA ILE A 33 3.71 3.12 3.96
C ILE A 33 4.28 2.10 2.98
N LYS A 34 3.80 2.05 1.73
CA LYS A 34 4.35 1.15 0.70
C LYS A 34 5.83 1.46 0.40
N VAL A 35 6.18 2.73 0.24
CA VAL A 35 7.55 3.16 -0.07
C VAL A 35 8.46 2.93 1.14
N VAL A 36 8.02 3.33 2.33
CA VAL A 36 8.78 3.17 3.57
C VAL A 36 8.97 1.69 3.91
N GLY A 37 7.93 0.87 3.74
CA GLY A 37 7.98 -0.58 3.97
C GLY A 37 9.03 -1.27 3.10
N ALA A 38 9.08 -0.93 1.80
CA ALA A 38 10.11 -1.47 0.91
C ALA A 38 11.54 -1.11 1.38
N ASN A 39 11.75 0.08 1.92
CA ASN A 39 13.05 0.48 2.46
C ASN A 39 13.38 -0.25 3.77
N ILE A 40 12.40 -0.45 4.65
CA ILE A 40 12.56 -1.22 5.89
C ILE A 40 12.93 -2.67 5.58
N ASP A 41 12.28 -3.31 4.61
CA ASP A 41 12.58 -4.69 4.19
C ASP A 41 14.04 -4.84 3.74
N VAL A 42 14.55 -3.87 2.95
CA VAL A 42 15.96 -3.86 2.51
C VAL A 42 16.90 -3.70 3.70
N GLN A 43 16.57 -2.85 4.67
CA GLN A 43 17.38 -2.67 5.87
C GLN A 43 17.41 -3.95 6.72
N PHE A 44 16.27 -4.61 6.92
CA PHE A 44 16.23 -5.90 7.62
C PHE A 44 17.04 -6.97 6.89
N ALA A 45 16.97 -7.03 5.56
CA ALA A 45 17.77 -7.95 4.77
C ALA A 45 19.28 -7.69 4.93
N ASN A 46 19.69 -6.42 5.00
CA ASN A 46 21.08 -6.05 5.26
C ASN A 46 21.55 -6.44 6.66
N VAL A 47 20.70 -6.25 7.69
CA VAL A 47 21.00 -6.68 9.05
C VAL A 47 21.13 -8.20 9.13
N ALA A 48 20.22 -8.95 8.50
CA ALA A 48 20.27 -10.40 8.44
C ALA A 48 21.54 -10.91 7.72
N LYS A 49 21.93 -10.27 6.60
CA LYS A 49 23.17 -10.59 5.88
C LYS A 49 24.42 -10.30 6.70
N ALA A 50 24.47 -9.14 7.35
CA ALA A 50 25.59 -8.77 8.21
C ALA A 50 25.74 -9.75 9.40
N LEU A 51 24.63 -10.18 9.99
CA LEU A 51 24.61 -11.22 11.03
C LEU A 51 25.07 -12.58 10.49
N GLY A 52 24.72 -12.90 9.23
CA GLY A 52 25.16 -14.10 8.52
C GLY A 52 26.62 -14.07 8.03
N GLY A 53 27.37 -13.00 8.32
CA GLY A 53 28.79 -12.85 7.95
C GLY A 53 29.03 -12.34 6.53
N ASP A 54 27.99 -11.96 5.79
CA ASP A 54 28.11 -11.38 4.46
C ASP A 54 28.18 -9.84 4.55
N SER A 55 29.26 -9.24 4.04
CA SER A 55 29.55 -7.81 4.15
C SER A 55 28.97 -6.96 3.00
N GLN A 56 28.30 -7.60 2.04
CA GLN A 56 27.70 -6.93 0.88
C GLN A 56 26.43 -6.17 1.30
N LYS A 57 26.51 -4.83 1.39
CA LYS A 57 25.35 -3.97 1.62
C LYS A 57 24.47 -3.94 0.37
N ILE A 58 23.22 -4.37 0.49
CA ILE A 58 22.20 -4.14 -0.53
C ILE A 58 21.85 -2.65 -0.50
N ALA A 59 22.08 -1.95 -1.61
CA ALA A 59 21.72 -0.54 -1.75
C ALA A 59 20.20 -0.36 -1.59
N ALA A 60 19.80 0.76 -0.97
CA ALA A 60 18.39 1.14 -0.89
C ALA A 60 17.79 1.16 -2.29
N LYS A 61 16.67 0.47 -2.47
CA LYS A 61 16.08 0.25 -3.79
C LYS A 61 15.40 1.54 -4.24
N GLU A 62 15.89 2.16 -5.32
CA GLU A 62 15.19 3.30 -5.93
C GLU A 62 13.76 2.88 -6.31
N VAL A 63 12.80 3.80 -6.13
CA VAL A 63 11.38 3.58 -6.40
C VAL A 63 11.16 3.32 -7.90
N THR A 64 11.34 2.06 -8.31
CA THR A 64 11.08 1.58 -9.66
C THR A 64 9.64 1.09 -9.75
N GLU A 65 8.98 1.29 -10.90
CA GLU A 65 7.57 0.91 -11.18
C GLU A 65 7.17 -0.49 -10.68
N GLY A 66 8.12 -1.45 -10.67
CA GLY A 66 7.91 -2.79 -10.15
C GLY A 66 7.46 -2.84 -8.69
N MET A 67 7.80 -1.87 -7.83
CA MET A 67 7.44 -1.91 -6.40
C MET A 67 5.96 -1.60 -6.13
N TYR A 68 5.28 -0.85 -6.99
CA TYR A 68 3.83 -0.67 -6.88
C TYR A 68 3.05 -1.91 -7.35
N LYS A 69 3.65 -2.71 -8.24
CA LYS A 69 3.02 -3.90 -8.84
C LYS A 69 3.32 -5.21 -8.12
N LYS A 70 4.36 -5.29 -7.26
CA LYS A 70 4.90 -6.60 -6.87
C LYS A 70 4.13 -7.34 -5.78
N ARG A 71 3.36 -6.67 -4.92
CA ARG A 71 2.70 -7.34 -3.78
C ARG A 71 1.43 -6.61 -3.36
N ASP A 72 0.33 -6.87 -4.06
CA ASP A 72 -1.01 -6.59 -3.54
C ASP A 72 -1.84 -7.89 -3.50
N PHE A 73 -3.06 -7.80 -3.00
CA PHE A 73 -3.97 -8.96 -2.93
C PHE A 73 -4.30 -9.56 -4.30
N GLY A 74 -4.19 -8.79 -5.39
CA GLY A 74 -4.32 -9.27 -6.75
C GLY A 74 -3.26 -10.29 -7.09
N ASN A 75 -1.99 -10.07 -6.71
CA ASN A 75 -0.92 -11.05 -6.93
C ASN A 75 -1.11 -12.33 -6.11
N PHE A 76 -1.65 -12.23 -4.89
CA PHE A 76 -1.99 -13.43 -4.10
C PHE A 76 -3.08 -14.25 -4.77
N PHE A 77 -4.08 -13.58 -5.35
CA PHE A 77 -5.15 -14.25 -6.08
C PHE A 77 -4.65 -14.85 -7.40
N GLU A 78 -3.81 -14.12 -8.14
CA GLU A 78 -3.24 -14.55 -9.41
C GLU A 78 -2.26 -15.71 -9.24
N ASP A 79 -1.43 -15.71 -8.19
CA ASP A 79 -0.58 -16.85 -7.83
C ASP A 79 -1.43 -18.08 -7.45
N ALA A 80 -2.49 -17.91 -6.65
CA ALA A 80 -3.37 -19.03 -6.27
C ALA A 80 -4.15 -19.61 -7.46
N VAL A 81 -4.52 -18.77 -8.43
CA VAL A 81 -5.20 -19.19 -9.66
C VAL A 81 -4.22 -19.84 -10.65
N ASN A 82 -3.02 -19.27 -10.82
CA ASN A 82 -2.00 -19.83 -11.71
C ASN A 82 -1.34 -21.10 -11.15
N ASP A 83 -1.26 -21.29 -9.83
CA ASP A 83 -0.80 -22.53 -9.22
C ASP A 83 -1.71 -23.72 -9.60
N LYS A 84 -3.03 -23.50 -9.71
CA LYS A 84 -3.97 -24.50 -10.27
C LYS A 84 -3.77 -24.73 -11.77
N SER A 85 -3.48 -23.70 -12.55
CA SER A 85 -3.33 -23.80 -14.02
C SER A 85 -2.07 -24.58 -14.40
N ASN A 86 -0.96 -24.35 -13.68
CA ASN A 86 0.32 -25.02 -13.92
C ASN A 86 0.29 -26.49 -13.49
N LYS A 87 -0.49 -26.83 -12.46
CA LYS A 87 -0.72 -28.22 -12.03
C LYS A 87 -1.55 -29.06 -13.02
N SER A 88 -2.33 -28.41 -13.90
CA SER A 88 -3.14 -29.07 -14.93
C SER A 88 -2.38 -29.30 -16.25
N LYS A 89 -1.38 -28.44 -16.56
CA LYS A 89 -0.55 -28.56 -17.77
C LYS A 89 0.63 -29.54 -17.65
N GLY A 90 0.84 -30.11 -16.47
CA GLY A 90 1.90 -31.10 -16.18
C GLY A 90 1.44 -32.56 -16.21
N LYS A 91 0.31 -32.88 -16.85
CA LYS A 91 -0.10 -34.26 -17.14
C LYS A 91 -0.09 -34.52 -18.64
#